data_AF-A0A2S2QNH2-F1
#
_entry.id   AF-A0A2S2QNH2-F1
#
_cell.length_a   1.000
_cell.length_b   1.000
_cell.length_c   1.000
_cell.angle_alpha   90.00
_cell.angle_beta   90.00
_cell.angle_gamma   90.00
#
_symmetry.space_group_name_H-M   'P 1'
#
loop_
_entity.id
_entity.type
_entity.pdbx_description
1 polymer ?
#
loop_
_entity_poly.entity_id
_entity_poly.type
_entity_poly.pdbx_seq_one_letter_code
_entity_poly.pdbx_strand_id
1 'polypeptide(L)'
;MLSTKHNDNVINTTNKYGNKIVKPKVVFDYNKVKGFVDISDLRGSYHSPLRRSLKWYRKVAFELLLNTSLLNALSLFTTVTGNKMGVIKFREIILKSLMQKSQIS
;
A
#
# COMPACT_ATOMS: atom_id res chain seq x y z
N MET A 1 -25.04 6.71 1.72
CA MET A 1 -23.81 6.58 2.54
C MET A 1 -24.18 6.89 3.97
N LEU A 2 -23.84 6.02 4.91
CA LEU A 2 -24.06 6.31 6.32
C LEU A 2 -22.79 6.94 6.90
N SER A 3 -22.93 7.99 7.71
CA SER A 3 -21.79 8.57 8.43
C SER A 3 -22.19 9.09 9.79
N THR A 4 -21.31 8.92 10.77
CA THR A 4 -21.41 9.48 12.12
C THR A 4 -20.58 10.76 12.30
N LYS A 5 -19.79 11.15 11.27
CA LYS A 5 -18.85 12.28 11.32
C LYS A 5 -19.27 13.47 10.44
N HIS A 6 -19.98 13.20 9.35
CA HIS A 6 -20.30 14.22 8.35
C HIS A 6 -21.73 14.72 8.55
N ASN A 7 -21.92 16.04 8.54
CA ASN A 7 -23.23 16.69 8.41
C ASN A 7 -23.69 16.70 6.93
N ASP A 8 -24.88 17.24 6.68
CA ASP A 8 -25.53 17.37 5.36
C ASP A 8 -24.90 18.45 4.46
N ASN A 9 -23.56 18.46 4.39
CA ASN A 9 -22.80 19.41 3.60
C ASN A 9 -22.55 18.89 2.18
N VAL A 10 -22.62 19.77 1.20
CA VAL A 10 -22.24 19.53 -0.20
C VAL A 10 -20.95 20.25 -0.56
N ILE A 11 -20.22 19.72 -1.54
CA ILE A 11 -18.99 20.35 -2.05
C ILE A 11 -19.04 20.48 -3.58
N ASN A 12 -18.44 21.56 -4.07
CA ASN A 12 -18.15 21.74 -5.49
C ASN A 12 -16.81 21.08 -5.79
N THR A 13 -16.79 20.16 -6.75
CA THR A 13 -15.59 19.44 -7.17
C THR A 13 -15.58 19.31 -8.69
N THR A 14 -14.46 18.88 -9.24
CA THR A 14 -14.30 18.71 -10.69
C THR A 14 -14.20 17.22 -10.99
N ASN A 15 -14.95 16.74 -11.98
CA ASN A 15 -14.81 15.37 -12.45
C ASN A 15 -13.51 15.19 -13.25
N LYS A 16 -13.11 13.95 -13.52
CA LYS A 16 -11.96 13.58 -14.37
C LYS A 16 -11.99 14.18 -15.78
N TYR A 17 -13.15 14.62 -16.25
CA TYR A 17 -13.37 15.27 -17.54
C TYR A 17 -13.34 16.82 -17.46
N GLY A 18 -13.00 17.41 -16.32
CA GLY A 18 -12.93 18.87 -16.16
C GLY A 18 -14.27 19.55 -15.82
N ASN A 19 -15.37 18.81 -15.78
CA ASN A 19 -16.69 19.37 -15.48
C ASN A 19 -16.87 19.64 -13.98
N LYS A 20 -17.35 20.84 -13.62
CA LYS A 20 -17.75 21.18 -12.25
C LYS A 20 -19.02 20.41 -11.87
N ILE A 21 -18.96 19.70 -10.76
CA ILE A 21 -20.04 18.88 -10.22
C ILE A 21 -20.21 19.16 -8.73
N VAL A 22 -21.45 19.08 -8.25
CA VAL A 22 -21.78 19.17 -6.83
C VAL A 22 -22.01 17.76 -6.29
N LYS A 23 -21.36 17.39 -5.19
CA LYS A 23 -21.63 16.10 -4.54
C LYS A 23 -21.57 16.23 -3.01
N PRO A 24 -22.27 15.35 -2.27
CA PRO A 24 -22.20 15.35 -0.82
C PRO A 24 -20.76 15.18 -0.33
N LYS A 25 -20.38 15.93 0.70
CA LYS A 25 -19.03 15.90 1.29
C LYS A 25 -18.67 14.49 1.73
N VAL A 26 -19.62 13.77 2.34
CA VAL A 26 -19.45 12.37 2.77
C VAL A 26 -19.00 11.45 1.64
N VAL A 27 -19.55 11.62 0.43
CA VAL A 27 -19.20 10.82 -0.75
C VAL A 27 -17.81 11.15 -1.26
N PHE A 28 -17.42 12.43 -1.22
CA PHE A 28 -16.07 12.84 -1.59
C PHE A 28 -15.03 12.29 -0.63
N ASP A 29 -15.21 12.48 0.67
CA ASP A 29 -14.25 12.07 1.70
C ASP A 29 -14.11 10.55 1.73
N TYR A 30 -15.20 9.80 1.62
CA TYR A 30 -15.13 8.35 1.50
C TYR A 30 -14.35 7.91 0.26
N ASN A 31 -14.65 8.45 -0.92
CA ASN A 31 -13.96 8.04 -2.15
C ASN A 31 -12.47 8.40 -2.12
N LYS A 32 -12.11 9.50 -1.46
CA LYS A 32 -10.71 9.90 -1.24
C LYS A 32 -9.96 8.87 -0.40
N VAL A 33 -10.60 8.33 0.64
CA VAL A 33 -9.96 7.41 1.59
C VAL A 33 -10.04 5.94 1.12
N LYS A 34 -11.12 5.55 0.44
CA LYS A 34 -11.35 4.15 0.03
C LYS A 34 -10.19 3.59 -0.79
N GLY A 35 -9.63 4.39 -1.70
CA GLY A 35 -8.59 3.94 -2.62
C GLY A 35 -7.26 3.56 -1.94
N PHE A 36 -7.03 3.92 -0.68
CA PHE A 36 -5.75 3.57 -0.02
C PHE A 36 -5.55 2.06 0.14
N VAL A 37 -6.63 1.31 0.42
CA VAL A 37 -6.57 -0.16 0.52
C VAL A 37 -6.25 -0.75 -0.85
N ASP A 38 -7.00 -0.35 -1.88
CA ASP A 38 -6.80 -0.82 -3.25
C ASP A 38 -5.38 -0.52 -3.77
N ILE A 39 -4.82 0.65 -3.45
CA ILE A 39 -3.45 1.02 -3.82
C ILE A 39 -2.42 0.16 -3.08
N SER A 40 -2.66 -0.17 -1.81
CA SER A 40 -1.79 -1.05 -1.05
C SER A 40 -1.78 -2.47 -1.63
N ASP A 41 -2.96 -3.01 -1.92
CA ASP A 41 -3.12 -4.33 -2.53
C ASP A 41 -2.48 -4.37 -3.93
N LEU A 42 -2.67 -3.31 -4.71
CA LEU A 42 -2.03 -3.15 -6.02
C LEU A 42 -0.50 -3.19 -5.90
N ARG A 43 0.09 -2.41 -4.98
CA ARG A 43 1.54 -2.41 -4.72
C ARG A 43 2.06 -3.80 -4.31
N GLY A 44 1.26 -4.54 -3.55
CA GLY A 44 1.57 -5.91 -3.18
C GLY A 44 1.54 -6.86 -4.38
N SER A 45 0.49 -6.80 -5.20
CA SER A 45 0.30 -7.71 -6.34
C SER A 45 1.39 -7.61 -7.40
N TYR A 46 1.93 -6.42 -7.68
CA TYR A 46 3.01 -6.21 -8.65
C TYR A 46 4.31 -6.96 -8.29
N HIS A 47 4.44 -7.38 -7.04
CA HIS A 47 5.63 -8.05 -6.54
C HIS A 47 5.29 -9.27 -5.69
N SER A 48 4.26 -10.03 -6.10
CA SER A 48 3.83 -11.20 -5.33
C SER A 48 4.94 -12.27 -5.27
N PRO A 49 5.35 -12.69 -4.05
CA PRO A 49 6.29 -13.78 -3.85
C PRO A 49 5.64 -15.15 -4.00
N LEU A 50 4.32 -15.21 -4.23
CA LEU A 50 3.56 -16.46 -4.18
C LEU A 50 4.00 -17.45 -5.25
N ARG A 51 4.01 -18.71 -4.85
CA ARG A 51 4.27 -19.88 -5.70
C ARG A 51 3.20 -20.93 -5.44
N ARG A 52 3.01 -21.85 -6.38
CA ARG A 52 2.08 -22.98 -6.21
C ARG A 52 2.50 -23.77 -4.96
N SER A 53 1.58 -23.92 -4.02
CA SER A 53 1.82 -24.64 -2.77
C SER A 53 0.57 -25.40 -2.37
N LEU A 54 0.75 -26.62 -1.85
CA LEU A 54 -0.33 -27.47 -1.35
C LEU A 54 -0.90 -26.97 -0.02
N LYS A 55 -0.09 -26.28 0.78
CA LYS A 55 -0.46 -25.81 2.12
C LYS A 55 -0.80 -24.32 2.09
N TRP A 56 -2.05 -23.96 2.39
CA TRP A 56 -2.56 -22.59 2.27
C TRP A 56 -1.81 -21.57 3.16
N TYR A 57 -1.43 -21.97 4.39
CA TYR A 57 -0.77 -21.09 5.34
C TYR A 57 0.60 -20.60 4.85
N ARG A 58 1.28 -21.36 3.98
CA ARG A 58 2.56 -20.95 3.39
C ARG A 58 2.37 -19.70 2.53
N LYS A 59 1.25 -19.60 1.80
CA LYS A 59 0.92 -18.42 1.00
C LYS A 59 0.77 -17.19 1.89
N VAL A 60 0.04 -17.34 2.99
CA VAL A 60 -0.16 -16.26 3.98
C VAL A 60 1.17 -15.80 4.58
N ALA A 61 2.02 -16.74 5.00
CA ALA A 61 3.33 -16.43 5.57
C ALA A 61 4.22 -15.66 4.56
N PHE A 62 4.26 -16.10 3.29
CA PHE A 62 5.07 -15.42 2.27
C PHE A 62 4.56 -14.02 1.94
N GLU A 63 3.24 -13.81 1.81
CA GLU A 63 2.68 -12.47 1.58
C GLU A 63 2.90 -11.53 2.77
N LEU A 64 2.77 -12.05 3.99
CA LEU A 64 3.03 -11.25 5.19
C LEU A 64 4.51 -10.83 5.28
N LEU A 65 5.43 -11.79 5.10
CA LEU A 65 6.87 -11.55 5.29
C LEU A 65 7.48 -10.77 4.11
N LEU A 66 7.27 -11.19 2.88
CA LEU A 66 8.03 -10.67 1.73
C LEU A 66 7.36 -9.45 1.07
N ASN A 67 6.08 -9.20 1.40
CA ASN A 67 5.31 -8.10 0.83
C ASN A 67 4.90 -7.08 1.90
N THR A 68 4.03 -7.49 2.82
CA THR A 68 3.43 -6.59 3.82
C THR A 68 4.50 -5.99 4.74
N SER A 69 5.34 -6.85 5.34
CA SER A 69 6.39 -6.38 6.26
C SER A 69 7.41 -5.49 5.54
N LEU A 70 7.71 -5.79 4.28
CA LEU A 70 8.70 -5.07 3.50
C LEU A 70 8.20 -3.69 3.06
N LEU A 71 6.93 -3.57 2.66
CA LEU A 71 6.30 -2.27 2.37
C LEU A 71 6.18 -1.41 3.64
N ASN A 72 5.86 -2.02 4.79
CA ASN A 72 5.85 -1.33 6.07
C ASN A 72 7.25 -0.84 6.47
N ALA A 73 8.27 -1.67 6.31
CA ALA A 73 9.66 -1.30 6.57
C ALA A 73 10.14 -0.17 5.66
N LEU A 74 9.76 -0.19 4.37
CA LEU A 74 10.03 0.93 3.46
C LEU A 74 9.33 2.21 3.91
N SER A 75 8.05 2.12 4.29
CA SER A 75 7.30 3.28 4.81
C SER A 75 8.00 3.88 6.03
N LEU A 76 8.41 3.03 6.98
CA LEU A 76 9.16 3.45 8.16
C LEU A 76 10.51 4.08 7.79
N PHE A 77 11.29 3.46 6.89
CA PHE A 77 12.56 4.00 6.41
C PHE A 77 12.38 5.40 5.82
N THR A 78 11.39 5.59 4.95
CA THR A 78 11.12 6.90 4.33
C THR A 78 10.69 7.95 5.35
N THR A 79 9.95 7.53 6.38
CA THR A 79 9.46 8.42 7.44
C THR A 79 10.58 8.86 8.37
N VAL A 80 11.48 7.95 8.76
CA VAL A 80 12.57 8.22 9.70
C VAL A 80 13.73 8.97 9.03
N THR A 81 14.10 8.58 7.81
CA THR A 81 15.28 9.16 7.12
C THR A 81 14.95 10.36 6.24
N GLY A 82 13.66 10.58 5.92
CA GLY A 82 13.24 11.55 4.91
C GLY A 82 13.61 11.19 3.47
N ASN A 83 14.40 10.12 3.27
CA ASN A 83 14.88 9.71 1.95
C ASN A 83 13.88 8.78 1.27
N LYS A 84 13.40 9.20 0.11
CA LYS A 84 12.51 8.36 -0.71
C LYS A 84 13.33 7.32 -1.46
N MET A 85 12.92 6.05 -1.34
CA MET A 85 13.51 4.94 -2.05
C MET A 85 12.44 4.16 -2.80
N GLY A 86 12.75 3.73 -4.02
CA GLY A 86 11.88 2.84 -4.78
C GLY A 86 11.82 1.44 -4.16
N VAL A 87 10.66 0.79 -4.22
CA VAL A 87 10.42 -0.53 -3.63
C VAL A 87 11.42 -1.58 -4.15
N ILE A 88 11.75 -1.55 -5.44
CA ILE A 88 12.70 -2.49 -6.06
C ILE A 88 14.09 -2.36 -5.44
N LYS A 89 14.62 -1.13 -5.40
CA LYS A 89 15.93 -0.83 -4.80
C LYS A 89 15.97 -1.22 -3.33
N PHE A 90 14.89 -0.97 -2.59
CA PHE A 90 14.80 -1.38 -1.18
C PHE A 90 14.87 -2.90 -1.03
N ARG A 91 14.14 -3.66 -1.87
CA ARG A 91 14.23 -5.14 -1.88
C ARG A 91 15.63 -5.64 -2.20
N GLU A 92 16.31 -5.05 -3.17
CA GLU A 92 17.68 -5.44 -3.53
C GLU A 92 18.67 -5.25 -2.38
N ILE A 93 18.56 -4.14 -1.63
CA ILE A 93 19.42 -3.88 -0.46
C ILE A 93 19.17 -4.92 0.63
N ILE A 94 17.91 -5.23 0.91
CA ILE A 94 17.55 -6.26 1.89
C ILE A 94 18.08 -7.63 1.46
N LEU A 95 17.92 -8.01 0.18
CA LEU A 95 18.46 -9.24 -0.36
C LEU A 95 19.98 -9.33 -0.21
N LYS A 96 20.71 -8.28 -0.59
CA LYS A 96 22.18 -8.22 -0.45
C LYS A 96 22.61 -8.38 1.01
N SER A 97 21.93 -7.68 1.94
CA SER A 97 22.21 -7.77 3.37
C SER A 97 21.97 -9.19 3.93
N LEU A 98 20.86 -9.82 3.55
CA LEU A 98 20.54 -11.19 3.97
C LEU A 98 21.55 -12.22 3.41
N MET A 99 21.95 -12.07 2.15
CA MET A 99 22.94 -12.95 1.53
C MET A 99 24.32 -12.80 2.15
N GLN A 100 24.76 -11.57 2.45
CA GLN A 100 26.05 -11.33 3.08
C GLN A 100 26.11 -11.98 4.48
N LYS A 101 25.02 -11.92 5.24
CA LYS A 101 24.94 -12.57 6.56
C LYS A 101 25.05 -14.10 6.47
N SER A 102 24.50 -14.72 5.43
CA SER A 102 24.57 -16.18 5.24
C SER A 102 25.95 -16.72 4.89
N GLN A 103 26.88 -15.87 4.42
CA GLN A 103 28.26 -16.27 4.10
C GLN A 103 29.19 -16.25 5.31
N ILE A 104 28.71 -15.73 6.44
CA ILE A 104 29.49 -15.51 7.68
C ILE A 104 29.11 -16.54 8.77
N SER A 105 28.18 -17.47 8.48
CA SER A 105 27.83 -18.61 9.34
C SER A 105 28.28 -19.93 8.73
#